data_AF-A0AAD4PQ63-F1
#
_entry.id   AF-A0AAD4PQ63-F1
#
_cell.length_a   1.000
_cell.length_b   1.000
_cell.length_c   1.000
_cell.angle_alpha   90.00
_cell.angle_beta   90.00
_cell.angle_gamma   90.00
#
_symmetry.space_group_name_H-M   'P 1'
#
loop_
_entity.id
_entity.type
_entity.pdbx_description
1 polymer ?
#
loop_
_entity_poly.entity_id
_entity_poly.type
_entity_poly.pdbx_seq_one_letter_code
_entity_poly.pdbx_strand_id
1 'polypeptide(L)'
;DWFDALFACQKIKLCLADFDTKEAFEDAKTKMQITDEYWVGLNSYEKNTFHYVSTNKGVDYIPPKTELNLAKPCGYLKPAFNDLTFGTDKCLRRRRYVCSSAESCNGIGSDDKSSSKASLEVPCDMSDDIKDILGI
;
A
#
# COMPACT_ATOMS: atom_id res chain seq x y z
N ASP A 1 8.60 5.07 -6.72
CA ASP A 1 8.71 5.41 -5.28
C ASP A 1 7.31 5.34 -4.65
N TRP A 2 7.05 5.93 -3.48
CA TRP A 2 5.70 5.87 -2.88
C TRP A 2 4.64 6.58 -3.73
N PHE A 3 4.98 7.71 -4.36
CA PHE A 3 4.05 8.46 -5.23
C PHE A 3 3.77 7.69 -6.52
N ASP A 4 4.80 7.10 -7.13
CA ASP A 4 4.60 6.23 -8.30
C ASP A 4 3.72 5.03 -7.97
N ALA A 5 3.87 4.46 -6.77
CA ALA A 5 3.07 3.33 -6.32
C ALA A 5 1.59 3.72 -6.14
N LEU A 6 1.33 4.88 -5.55
CA LEU A 6 -0.02 5.45 -5.47
C LEU A 6 -0.62 5.63 -6.86
N PHE A 7 0.12 6.25 -7.76
CA PHE A 7 -0.33 6.49 -9.13
C PHE A 7 -0.57 5.18 -9.89
N ALA A 8 0.27 4.16 -9.68
CA ALA A 8 0.10 2.83 -10.27
C ALA A 8 -1.19 2.14 -9.78
N CYS A 9 -1.51 2.21 -8.48
CA CYS A 9 -2.78 1.69 -7.96
C CYS A 9 -3.98 2.45 -8.54
N GLN A 10 -3.89 3.78 -8.63
CA GLN A 10 -4.97 4.62 -9.16
C GLN A 10 -5.29 4.30 -10.63
N LYS A 11 -4.28 3.99 -11.45
CA LYS A 11 -4.47 3.58 -12.86
C LYS A 11 -5.38 2.36 -13.02
N ILE A 12 -5.38 1.47 -12.04
CA ILE A 12 -6.21 0.25 -12.03
C ILE A 12 -7.44 0.39 -11.12
N LYS A 13 -7.87 1.63 -10.83
CA LYS A 13 -9.01 1.95 -9.95
C LYS A 13 -8.90 1.36 -8.53
N LEU A 14 -7.68 1.16 -8.03
CA LEU A 14 -7.39 0.77 -6.67
C LEU A 14 -6.71 1.92 -5.92
N CYS A 15 -6.40 1.69 -4.64
CA CYS A 15 -5.56 2.57 -3.85
C CYS A 15 -4.42 1.81 -3.20
N LEU A 16 -3.41 2.51 -2.68
CA LEU A 16 -2.43 1.86 -1.80
C LEU A 16 -3.14 1.27 -0.58
N ALA A 17 -2.74 0.06 -0.20
CA ALA A 17 -3.49 -0.73 0.77
C ALA A 17 -3.53 -0.10 2.16
N ASP A 18 -4.70 -0.21 2.78
CA ASP A 18 -4.93 0.22 4.16
C ASP A 18 -4.98 -1.00 5.07
N PHE A 19 -4.37 -0.87 6.26
CA PHE A 19 -4.33 -1.89 7.31
C PHE A 19 -4.78 -1.23 8.62
N ASP A 20 -5.94 -0.60 8.56
CA ASP A 20 -6.55 0.21 9.61
C ASP A 20 -7.23 -0.62 10.72
N THR A 21 -7.42 -1.93 10.47
CA THR A 21 -7.95 -2.90 11.42
C THR A 21 -6.98 -4.04 11.67
N LYS A 22 -7.10 -4.68 12.83
CA LYS A 22 -6.29 -5.86 13.18
C LYS A 22 -6.55 -7.01 12.20
N GLU A 23 -7.80 -7.19 11.78
CA GLU A 23 -8.23 -8.23 10.86
C GLU A 23 -7.58 -8.07 9.49
N ALA A 24 -7.57 -6.85 8.94
CA ALA A 24 -6.90 -6.56 7.67
C ALA A 24 -5.38 -6.80 7.75
N PHE A 25 -4.77 -6.42 8.88
CA PHE A 25 -3.34 -6.65 9.10
C PHE A 25 -2.97 -8.14 9.23
N GLU A 26 -3.77 -8.93 9.95
CA GLU A 26 -3.56 -10.37 10.06
C GLU A 26 -3.80 -11.09 8.72
N ASP A 27 -4.80 -10.66 7.93
CA ASP A 27 -5.00 -11.18 6.57
C ASP A 27 -3.77 -10.92 5.68
N ALA A 28 -3.18 -9.72 5.76
CA ALA A 28 -1.93 -9.41 5.05
C ALA A 28 -0.77 -10.33 5.44
N LYS A 29 -0.63 -10.66 6.74
CA LYS A 29 0.40 -11.58 7.23
C LYS A 29 0.30 -12.97 6.61
N THR A 30 -0.90 -13.44 6.31
CA THR A 30 -1.09 -14.75 5.67
C THR A 30 -0.75 -14.76 4.17
N LYS A 31 -0.84 -13.60 3.51
CA LYS A 31 -0.71 -13.48 2.05
C LYS A 31 0.65 -12.93 1.62
N MET A 32 1.34 -12.22 2.49
CA MET A 32 2.61 -11.55 2.18
C MET A 32 3.82 -12.36 2.64
N GLN A 33 4.89 -12.25 1.86
CA GLN A 33 6.18 -12.80 2.26
C GLN A 33 6.79 -11.93 3.35
N ILE A 34 7.04 -12.52 4.52
CA ILE A 34 7.56 -11.81 5.70
C ILE A 34 8.91 -11.13 5.43
N THR A 35 9.69 -11.62 4.45
CA THR A 35 11.02 -11.07 4.10
C THR A 35 10.99 -9.77 3.29
N ASP A 36 9.84 -9.43 2.69
CA ASP A 36 9.74 -8.31 1.75
C ASP A 36 9.19 -7.04 2.41
N GLU A 37 9.48 -5.90 1.80
CA GLU A 37 9.02 -4.59 2.25
C GLU A 37 8.11 -3.94 1.21
N TYR A 38 6.94 -3.45 1.66
CA TYR A 38 5.88 -2.97 0.77
C TYR A 38 5.38 -1.58 1.16
N TRP A 39 5.32 -0.65 0.21
CA TRP A 39 4.58 0.60 0.36
C TRP A 39 3.09 0.32 0.59
N VAL A 40 2.51 1.09 1.51
CA VAL A 40 1.09 1.04 1.89
C VAL A 40 0.50 2.45 1.92
N GLY A 41 -0.81 2.56 2.07
CA GLY A 41 -1.55 3.82 1.98
C GLY A 41 -1.26 4.82 3.11
N LEU A 42 -0.53 4.39 4.13
CA LEU A 42 -0.15 5.19 5.28
C LEU A 42 0.84 6.30 4.90
N ASN A 43 0.48 7.56 5.15
CA ASN A 43 1.41 8.68 4.99
C ASN A 43 1.10 9.85 5.94
N SER A 44 2.12 10.68 6.18
CA SER A 44 2.02 11.98 6.83
C SER A 44 2.58 13.10 5.94
N TYR A 45 2.62 12.90 4.62
CA TYR A 45 3.14 13.90 3.69
C TYR A 45 2.19 15.12 3.72
N GLU A 46 2.75 16.31 4.00
CA GLU A 46 2.00 17.56 4.21
C GLU A 46 0.99 17.52 5.39
N LYS A 47 1.14 16.55 6.30
CA LYS A 47 0.27 16.37 7.48
C LYS A 47 1.08 16.24 8.77
N ASN A 48 0.50 16.67 9.88
CA ASN A 48 1.14 16.54 11.21
C ASN A 48 0.91 15.18 11.87
N THR A 49 0.07 14.33 11.25
CA THR A 49 -0.25 12.99 11.72
C THR A 49 -0.37 12.03 10.53
N PHE A 50 -0.18 10.74 10.80
CA PHE A 50 -0.32 9.71 9.79
C PHE A 50 -1.79 9.42 9.49
N HIS A 51 -2.10 9.34 8.21
CA HIS A 51 -3.42 9.01 7.69
C HIS A 51 -3.29 8.01 6.56
N TYR A 52 -4.34 7.23 6.36
CA TYR A 52 -4.48 6.41 5.17
C TYR A 52 -4.96 7.26 3.99
N VAL A 53 -4.36 7.08 2.82
CA VAL A 53 -4.68 7.85 1.60
C VAL A 53 -6.07 7.53 1.05
N SER A 54 -6.62 6.36 1.35
CA SER A 54 -7.92 5.96 0.82
C SER A 54 -9.09 6.61 1.58
N THR A 55 -8.98 6.67 2.91
CA THR A 55 -10.04 7.21 3.80
C THR A 55 -9.76 8.64 4.27
N ASN A 56 -8.50 9.10 4.16
CA ASN A 56 -7.99 10.32 4.80
C ASN A 56 -8.20 10.34 6.33
N LYS A 57 -8.44 9.18 6.95
CA LYS A 57 -8.60 9.04 8.40
C LYS A 57 -7.27 8.67 9.05
N GLY A 58 -7.19 8.98 10.35
CA GLY A 58 -6.05 8.60 11.18
C GLY A 58 -5.93 7.08 11.30
N VAL A 59 -4.86 6.64 11.97
CA VAL A 59 -4.61 5.23 12.19
C VAL A 59 -5.33 4.75 13.44
N ASP A 60 -6.29 3.85 13.29
CA ASP A 60 -7.01 3.24 14.42
C ASP A 60 -6.26 2.02 15.00
N TYR A 61 -5.62 1.23 14.13
CA TYR A 61 -4.81 0.07 14.53
C TYR A 61 -3.33 0.25 14.17
N ILE A 62 -2.47 0.08 15.18
CA ILE A 62 -1.01 0.07 15.01
C ILE A 62 -0.47 -1.28 15.50
N PRO A 63 0.16 -2.10 14.65
CA PRO A 63 0.72 -3.37 15.04
C PRO A 63 1.91 -3.17 16.00
N PRO A 64 2.21 -4.16 16.85
CA PRO A 64 3.35 -4.10 17.77
C PRO A 64 4.67 -3.80 17.02
N LYS A 65 5.61 -3.14 17.71
CA LYS A 65 6.94 -2.78 17.18
C LYS A 65 6.92 -1.81 15.99
N THR A 66 5.79 -1.14 15.76
CA THR A 66 5.70 -0.08 14.76
C THR A 66 6.54 1.12 15.17
N GLU A 67 7.28 1.66 14.20
CA GLU A 67 8.05 2.89 14.37
C GLU A 67 7.60 3.94 13.35
N LEU A 68 6.75 4.88 13.79
CA LEU A 68 6.31 6.00 12.98
C LEU A 68 7.18 7.23 13.23
N ASN A 69 7.68 7.84 12.15
CA ASN A 69 8.52 9.03 12.23
C ASN A 69 8.05 10.07 11.20
N LEU A 70 7.60 11.24 11.66
CA LEU A 70 7.10 12.33 10.80
C LEU A 70 8.16 12.89 9.82
N ALA A 71 9.46 12.80 10.13
CA ALA A 71 10.53 13.17 9.20
C ALA A 71 10.69 12.18 8.02
N LYS A 72 9.98 11.05 8.08
CA LYS A 72 9.95 9.98 7.10
C LYS A 72 8.48 9.71 6.77
N PRO A 73 7.85 10.51 5.91
CA PRO A 73 6.40 10.62 5.90
C PRO A 73 5.66 9.47 5.23
N CYS A 74 6.34 8.53 4.56
CA CYS A 74 5.67 7.44 3.85
C CYS A 74 5.79 6.12 4.59
N GLY A 75 4.67 5.46 4.83
CA GLY A 75 4.56 4.20 5.57
C GLY A 75 4.72 2.98 4.68
N TYR A 76 5.37 1.95 5.22
CA TYR A 76 5.57 0.65 4.58
C TYR A 76 5.42 -0.49 5.58
N LEU A 77 5.05 -1.67 5.08
CA LEU A 77 5.15 -2.94 5.80
C LEU A 77 6.59 -3.45 5.77
N LYS A 78 7.07 -3.95 6.91
CA LYS A 78 8.39 -4.55 7.06
C LYS A 78 8.38 -5.79 7.96
N PRO A 79 9.34 -6.70 7.78
CA PRO A 79 9.59 -7.79 8.71
C PRO A 79 9.89 -7.32 10.15
N ALA A 80 9.38 -8.06 11.14
CA ALA A 80 9.70 -7.90 12.55
C ALA A 80 9.69 -9.24 13.31
N PHE A 81 10.82 -9.96 13.32
CA PHE A 81 11.02 -11.26 13.99
C PHE A 81 9.83 -12.22 13.88
N ASN A 82 9.75 -12.94 12.75
CA ASN A 82 8.63 -13.85 12.39
C ASN A 82 7.24 -13.18 12.35
N ASP A 83 7.20 -11.87 12.23
CA ASP A 83 5.97 -11.09 12.10
C ASP A 83 6.17 -9.97 11.07
N LEU A 84 5.09 -9.23 10.77
CA LEU A 84 5.14 -7.96 10.06
C LEU A 84 4.87 -6.81 11.03
N THR A 85 5.30 -5.61 10.66
CA THR A 85 4.96 -4.37 11.36
C THR A 85 5.03 -3.18 10.40
N PHE A 86 4.63 -2.00 10.84
CA PHE A 86 4.83 -0.78 10.05
C PHE A 86 6.17 -0.11 10.34
N GLY A 87 6.76 0.48 9.31
CA GLY A 87 7.82 1.46 9.43
C GLY A 87 7.51 2.67 8.57
N THR A 88 8.28 3.74 8.74
CA THR A 88 8.19 4.90 7.86
C THR A 88 9.54 5.28 7.27
N ASP A 89 9.54 5.75 6.02
CA ASP A 89 10.75 6.13 5.27
C ASP A 89 10.51 7.36 4.39
N LYS A 90 11.59 7.87 3.78
CA LYS A 90 11.51 8.90 2.75
C LYS A 90 10.71 8.34 1.56
N CYS A 91 9.71 9.10 1.11
CA CYS A 91 8.79 8.66 0.06
C CYS A 91 9.49 8.27 -1.25
N LEU A 92 10.64 8.87 -1.56
CA LEU A 92 11.43 8.63 -2.78
C LEU A 92 12.17 7.27 -2.80
N ARG A 93 12.07 6.46 -1.76
CA ARG A 93 12.69 5.12 -1.75
C ARG A 93 11.96 4.16 -2.69
N ARG A 94 12.72 3.26 -3.30
CA ARG A 94 12.18 2.17 -4.10
C ARG A 94 11.82 1.00 -3.19
N ARG A 95 10.57 0.55 -3.27
CA ARG A 95 10.03 -0.62 -2.58
C ARG A 95 8.95 -1.24 -3.46
N ARG A 96 8.58 -2.49 -3.17
CA ARG A 96 7.33 -3.08 -3.70
C ARG A 96 6.14 -2.32 -3.11
N TYR A 97 4.94 -2.53 -3.63
CA TYR A 97 3.74 -1.87 -3.14
C TYR A 97 2.56 -2.82 -3.20
N VAL A 98 1.53 -2.53 -2.40
CA VAL A 98 0.31 -3.32 -2.34
C VAL A 98 -0.86 -2.38 -2.60
N CYS A 99 -1.72 -2.77 -3.54
CA CYS A 99 -2.98 -2.08 -3.80
C CYS A 99 -4.15 -2.82 -3.15
N SER A 100 -5.18 -2.09 -2.76
CA SER A 100 -6.47 -2.63 -2.32
C SER A 100 -7.63 -1.82 -2.89
N SER A 101 -8.81 -2.43 -2.90
CA SER A 101 -10.06 -1.74 -3.19
C SER A 101 -10.33 -0.64 -2.16
N ALA A 102 -10.77 0.53 -2.60
CA ALA A 102 -11.23 1.61 -1.74
C ALA A 102 -12.31 2.44 -2.44
N GLU A 103 -13.24 3.03 -1.67
CA GLU A 103 -14.30 3.90 -2.20
C GLU A 103 -13.74 5.20 -2.81
N SER A 104 -12.62 5.67 -2.27
CA SER A 104 -11.86 6.81 -2.79
C SER A 104 -10.37 6.56 -2.65
N CYS A 105 -9.59 7.22 -3.50
CA CYS A 105 -8.14 7.21 -3.41
C CYS A 105 -7.58 8.63 -3.58
N ASN A 106 -6.99 9.19 -2.53
CA ASN A 106 -6.47 10.56 -2.51
C ASN A 106 -7.55 11.61 -2.88
N GLY A 107 -8.77 11.42 -2.37
CA GLY A 107 -9.92 12.32 -2.64
C GLY A 107 -10.55 12.15 -4.03
N ILE A 108 -10.03 11.26 -4.88
CA ILE A 108 -10.65 10.88 -6.14
C ILE A 108 -11.59 9.72 -5.86
N GLY A 109 -12.87 9.87 -6.19
CA GLY A 109 -13.85 8.80 -6.07
C GLY A 109 -13.50 7.64 -7.00
N SER A 110 -13.55 6.42 -6.48
CA SER A 110 -13.53 5.24 -7.32
C SER A 110 -14.93 5.13 -7.92
N ASP A 111 -15.14 5.64 -9.14
CA ASP A 111 -16.41 5.54 -9.86
C ASP A 111 -16.68 4.07 -10.21
N ASP A 112 -17.10 3.29 -9.23
CA ASP A 112 -17.80 2.01 -9.34
C ASP A 112 -18.42 1.69 -7.97
N LYS A 113 -19.72 1.97 -7.83
CA LYS A 113 -20.54 1.39 -6.76
C LYS A 113 -20.54 -0.13 -6.92
N SER A 114 -19.59 -0.82 -6.29
CA SER A 114 -19.77 -2.22 -5.94
C SER A 114 -18.84 -2.60 -4.80
N SER A 115 -19.45 -2.78 -3.63
CA SER A 115 -18.89 -3.54 -2.52
C SER A 115 -18.41 -4.89 -3.03
N SER A 116 -17.10 -5.12 -3.04
CA SER A 116 -16.51 -6.45 -3.21
C SER A 116 -15.11 -6.46 -2.62
N LYS A 117 -14.91 -7.42 -1.71
CA LYS A 117 -13.69 -7.80 -0.98
C LYS A 117 -12.40 -7.56 -1.76
N ALA A 118 -11.35 -7.18 -1.03
CA ALA A 118 -9.96 -7.12 -1.50
C ALA A 118 -9.63 -8.27 -2.47
N SER A 119 -9.63 -7.96 -3.76
CA SER A 119 -9.05 -8.82 -4.78
C SER A 119 -7.57 -8.44 -4.86
N LEU A 120 -6.73 -9.26 -4.20
CA LEU A 120 -5.29 -9.27 -4.44
C LEU A 120 -5.04 -10.00 -5.77
N GLU A 121 -5.45 -9.37 -6.88
CA GLU A 121 -4.90 -9.74 -8.18
C GLU A 121 -3.62 -8.93 -8.34
N VAL A 122 -2.49 -9.62 -8.22
CA VAL A 122 -1.20 -9.11 -8.64
C VAL A 122 -1.30 -8.91 -10.15
N PRO A 123 -1.25 -7.66 -10.69
CA PRO A 123 -1.17 -7.48 -12.12
C PRO A 123 0.25 -7.85 -12.53
N CYS A 124 0.46 -9.13 -12.82
CA CYS A 124 1.60 -9.58 -13.60
C CYS A 124 1.26 -9.36 -15.08
N ASP A 125 1.05 -8.12 -15.49
CA ASP A 125 1.04 -7.79 -16.91
C ASP A 125 2.42 -7.28 -17.29
N MET A 126 3.21 -8.17 -17.88
CA MET A 126 4.47 -7.79 -18.53
C MET A 126 4.09 -6.96 -19.76
N SER A 127 4.61 -5.74 -19.85
CA SER A 127 4.47 -4.89 -21.04
C SER A 127 4.78 -5.70 -22.30
N ASP A 128 3.90 -5.63 -23.31
CA ASP A 128 4.06 -6.31 -24.60
C ASP A 128 5.37 -5.93 -25.33
N ASP A 129 6.05 -4.86 -24.88
CA ASP A 129 7.34 -4.38 -25.41
C ASP A 129 8.51 -5.39 -25.29
N ILE A 130 8.37 -6.48 -24.51
CA ILE A 130 9.41 -7.52 -24.40
C ILE A 130 9.20 -8.65 -25.41
N LYS A 131 8.01 -8.80 -26.02
CA LYS A 131 7.75 -9.86 -27.01
C LYS A 131 8.52 -9.62 -28.32
N ASP A 132 8.67 -8.35 -28.71
CA ASP A 132 9.42 -7.98 -29.92
C ASP A 132 10.94 -8.20 -29.80
N ILE A 133 11.48 -8.33 -28.58
CA ILE A 133 12.91 -8.63 -28.37
C ILE A 133 13.18 -10.15 -28.40
N LEU A 134 12.17 -10.97 -28.09
CA LEU A 134 12.33 -12.43 -27.98
C LEU A 134 11.79 -13.20 -29.19
N GLY A 135 11.18 -12.53 -30.18
CA GLY A 135 10.79 -13.16 -31.44
C GLY A 135 9.82 -14.33 -31.26
N ILE A 136 8.78 -14.12 -30.46
CA ILE A 136 7.62 -15.02 -30.33
C ILE A 136 6.34 -14.21 -30.50
#